data_AF-A0AAW0VP61-F1
#
_entry.id   AF-A0AAW0VP61-F1
#
_cell.length_a   1.000
_cell.length_b   1.000
_cell.length_c   1.000
_cell.angle_alpha   90.00
_cell.angle_beta   90.00
_cell.angle_gamma   90.00
#
_symmetry.space_group_name_H-M   'P 1'
#
loop_
_entity.id
_entity.type
_entity.pdbx_description
1 polymer ?
#
loop_
_entity_poly.entity_id
_entity_poly.type
_entity_poly.pdbx_seq_one_letter_code
_entity_poly.pdbx_strand_id
1 'polypeptide(L)'
;EKSLGLPESLYNTPAKFTRTDFQSFVFPVLATLASYHMHMESVIQQKVIKCLELGVLSRCAGPFCVSALTLCVLEMRDSMIRLLREVMLNLSKITATVQNAHPILEFLSTLLHLPKVYASFVSDQYMSIFAIAIPYTNPFKFNHYIVSLAYHVIAMWFLKCRLPFRRAFVSFIAKNLSMILTNEEAANQRRNATANEQVGL
;
A
#
# COMPACT_ATOMS: atom_id res chain seq x y z
N GLU A 1 1.81 15.88 -27.55
CA GLU A 1 2.50 15.95 -26.24
C GLU A 1 1.47 16.11 -25.14
N LYS A 2 1.32 15.13 -24.25
CA LYS A 2 0.49 15.29 -23.05
C LYS A 2 1.22 16.28 -22.14
N SER A 3 0.62 17.42 -21.82
CA SER A 3 1.25 18.35 -20.88
C SER A 3 1.57 17.59 -19.59
N LEU A 4 2.78 17.75 -19.07
CA LEU A 4 3.26 17.02 -17.88
C LEU A 4 2.43 17.36 -16.61
N GLY A 5 1.48 18.29 -16.72
CA GLY A 5 0.65 18.81 -15.63
C GLY A 5 1.50 19.52 -14.58
N LEU A 6 2.60 20.13 -14.99
CA LEU A 6 3.49 20.89 -14.12
C LEU A 6 2.92 22.31 -13.91
N PRO A 7 3.17 22.94 -12.75
CA PRO A 7 2.74 24.32 -12.51
C PRO A 7 3.35 25.28 -13.54
N GLU A 8 2.55 26.22 -14.06
CA GLU A 8 3.04 27.28 -14.97
C GLU A 8 4.04 28.22 -14.28
N SER A 9 4.02 28.27 -12.95
CA SER A 9 4.95 29.03 -12.12
C SER A 9 6.34 28.41 -11.98
N LEU A 10 6.62 27.29 -12.66
CA LEU A 10 7.89 26.58 -12.56
C LEU A 10 8.94 27.22 -13.48
N TYR A 11 9.98 27.81 -12.89
CA TYR A 11 11.11 28.42 -13.59
C TYR A 11 12.44 27.85 -13.07
N ASN A 12 13.55 28.08 -13.79
CA ASN A 12 14.90 27.60 -13.44
C ASN A 12 15.02 26.08 -13.29
N THR A 13 14.32 25.31 -14.11
CA THR A 13 14.40 23.84 -14.07
C THR A 13 15.62 23.30 -14.82
N PRO A 14 16.22 22.18 -14.38
CA PRO A 14 17.23 21.47 -15.15
C PRO A 14 16.75 21.11 -16.56
N ALA A 15 17.69 20.94 -17.50
CA ALA A 15 17.36 20.46 -18.83
C ALA A 15 16.69 19.07 -18.74
N LYS A 16 15.56 18.89 -19.46
CA LYS A 16 14.73 17.65 -19.45
C LYS A 16 14.04 17.33 -18.10
N PHE A 17 13.66 18.35 -17.33
CA PHE A 17 12.91 18.16 -16.09
C PHE A 17 11.60 17.39 -16.30
N THR A 18 11.47 16.25 -15.61
CA THR A 18 10.31 15.37 -15.73
C THR A 18 9.33 15.54 -14.57
N ARG A 19 8.13 15.00 -14.72
CA ARG A 19 7.15 14.91 -13.62
C ARG A 19 7.69 14.10 -12.44
N THR A 20 8.53 13.09 -12.69
CA THR A 20 9.15 12.28 -11.65
C THR A 20 10.15 13.09 -10.83
N ASP A 21 10.93 13.95 -11.48
CA ASP A 21 11.86 14.86 -10.81
C ASP A 21 11.08 15.85 -9.93
N PHE A 22 9.98 16.41 -10.43
CA PHE A 22 9.12 17.27 -9.62
C PHE A 22 8.60 16.55 -8.37
N GLN A 23 8.10 15.32 -8.54
CA GLN A 23 7.59 14.50 -7.44
C GLN A 23 8.66 14.19 -6.39
N SER A 24 9.91 13.95 -6.79
CA SER A 24 11.00 13.64 -5.85
C SER A 24 11.36 14.83 -4.95
N PHE A 25 11.11 16.06 -5.39
CA PHE A 25 11.29 17.25 -4.55
C PHE A 25 10.06 17.58 -3.69
N VAL A 26 8.85 17.43 -4.24
CA VAL A 26 7.62 17.87 -3.54
C VAL A 26 7.20 16.92 -2.42
N PHE A 27 7.25 15.61 -2.65
CA PHE A 27 6.74 14.66 -1.64
C PHE A 27 7.51 14.69 -0.32
N PRO A 28 8.85 14.82 -0.28
CA PRO A 28 9.57 15.01 0.97
C PRO A 28 9.12 16.24 1.77
N VAL A 29 8.84 17.36 1.08
CA VAL A 29 8.30 18.56 1.73
C VAL A 29 6.91 18.30 2.31
N LEU A 30 6.04 17.62 1.56
CA LEU A 30 4.71 17.24 2.08
C LEU A 30 4.80 16.29 3.28
N ALA A 31 5.77 15.38 3.30
CA ALA A 31 5.99 14.47 4.42
C ALA A 31 6.48 15.22 5.68
N THR A 32 7.39 16.18 5.55
CA THR A 32 7.86 16.99 6.70
C THR A 32 6.77 17.90 7.24
N LEU A 33 5.87 18.40 6.38
CA LEU A 33 4.68 19.14 6.82
C LEU A 33 3.80 18.33 7.77
N ALA A 34 3.78 17.00 7.67
CA ALA A 34 3.01 16.16 8.59
C ALA A 34 3.43 16.33 10.06
N SER A 35 4.72 16.59 10.32
CA SER A 35 5.23 16.86 11.68
C SER A 35 4.75 18.19 12.26
N TYR A 36 4.31 19.13 11.42
CA TYR A 36 3.80 20.45 11.83
C TYR A 36 2.26 20.51 11.82
N HIS A 37 1.57 19.36 11.86
CA HIS A 37 0.11 19.26 11.74
C HIS A 37 -0.66 20.16 12.72
N MET A 38 -0.12 20.41 13.92
CA MET A 38 -0.75 21.27 14.94
C MET A 38 -0.92 22.72 14.49
N HIS A 39 -0.13 23.17 13.52
CA HIS A 39 -0.20 24.53 12.96
C HIS A 39 -1.02 24.58 11.67
N MET A 40 -1.70 23.49 11.30
CA MET A 40 -2.45 23.38 10.06
C MET A 40 -3.94 23.21 10.33
N GLU A 41 -4.75 23.98 9.62
CA GLU A 41 -6.19 23.75 9.58
C GLU A 41 -6.52 22.38 8.97
N SER A 42 -7.64 21.77 9.38
CA SER A 42 -8.07 20.45 8.87
C SER A 42 -8.18 20.41 7.35
N VAL A 43 -8.58 21.51 6.70
CA VAL A 43 -8.65 21.60 5.24
C VAL A 43 -7.27 21.43 4.60
N ILE A 44 -6.22 22.02 5.19
CA ILE A 44 -4.84 21.91 4.69
C ILE A 44 -4.31 20.50 4.95
N GLN A 45 -4.54 19.95 6.15
CA GLN A 45 -4.18 18.56 6.47
C GLN A 45 -4.78 17.57 5.45
N GLN A 46 -6.06 17.71 5.12
CA GLN A 46 -6.71 16.89 4.10
C GLN A 46 -6.09 17.05 2.72
N LYS A 47 -5.69 18.27 2.32
CA LYS A 47 -4.98 18.51 1.06
C LYS A 47 -3.62 17.82 1.04
N VAL A 48 -2.85 17.89 2.13
CA VAL A 48 -1.56 17.19 2.26
C VAL A 48 -1.75 15.68 2.09
N ILE A 49 -2.71 15.09 2.81
CA ILE A 49 -3.02 13.66 2.69
C ILE A 49 -3.40 13.29 1.25
N LYS A 50 -4.28 14.04 0.60
CA LYS A 50 -4.67 13.81 -0.80
C LYS A 50 -3.50 13.93 -1.78
N CYS A 51 -2.61 14.89 -1.57
CA CYS A 51 -1.41 15.02 -2.41
C CYS A 51 -0.50 13.79 -2.27
N LEU A 52 -0.24 13.34 -1.03
CA LEU A 52 0.55 12.13 -0.77
C LEU A 52 -0.12 10.89 -1.39
N GLU A 53 -1.45 10.79 -1.28
CA GLU A 53 -2.25 9.73 -1.88
C GLU A 53 -2.08 9.65 -3.41
N LEU A 54 -2.04 10.78 -4.12
CA LEU A 54 -1.75 10.80 -5.56
C LEU A 54 -0.34 10.26 -5.87
N GLY A 55 0.60 10.43 -4.94
CA GLY A 55 1.97 9.94 -5.07
C GLY A 55 2.13 8.43 -4.85
N VAL A 56 1.15 7.78 -4.23
CA VAL A 56 1.20 6.34 -3.89
C VAL A 56 1.37 5.44 -5.12
N LEU A 57 0.77 5.81 -6.26
CA LEU A 57 0.88 5.06 -7.51
C LEU A 57 2.12 5.45 -8.33
N SER A 58 2.93 6.40 -7.87
CA SER A 58 4.18 6.77 -8.53
C SER A 58 5.20 5.63 -8.40
N ARG A 59 5.86 5.27 -9.50
CA ARG A 59 6.87 4.21 -9.50
C ARG A 59 8.06 4.53 -8.59
N CYS A 60 8.44 5.80 -8.48
CA CYS A 60 9.64 6.22 -7.76
C CYS A 60 9.31 6.72 -6.34
N ALA A 61 8.17 7.41 -6.18
CA ALA A 61 7.79 8.01 -4.90
C ALA A 61 6.74 7.19 -4.13
N GLY A 62 6.15 6.16 -4.72
CA GLY A 62 5.07 5.37 -4.12
C GLY A 62 5.39 4.84 -2.71
N PRO A 63 6.47 4.06 -2.52
CA PRO A 63 6.88 3.55 -1.21
C PRO A 63 7.02 4.67 -0.17
N PHE A 64 7.65 5.79 -0.56
CA PHE A 64 7.85 6.95 0.30
C PHE A 64 6.52 7.61 0.69
N CYS A 65 5.61 7.79 -0.26
CA CYS A 65 4.29 8.36 -0.01
C CYS A 65 3.46 7.48 0.93
N VAL A 66 3.57 6.15 0.84
CA VAL A 66 2.92 5.23 1.77
C VAL A 66 3.47 5.41 3.20
N SER A 67 4.79 5.48 3.38
CA SER A 67 5.39 5.77 4.68
C SER A 67 4.98 7.14 5.24
N ALA A 68 4.90 8.17 4.38
CA ALA A 68 4.40 9.48 4.78
C ALA A 68 2.91 9.46 5.18
N LEU A 69 2.10 8.64 4.51
CA LEU A 69 0.70 8.40 4.90
C LEU A 69 0.61 7.66 6.24
N THR A 70 1.54 6.76 6.57
CA THR A 70 1.63 6.16 7.91
C THR A 70 1.84 7.23 8.98
N LEU A 71 2.70 8.23 8.73
CA LEU A 71 2.86 9.37 9.63
C LEU A 71 1.57 10.20 9.74
N CYS A 72 0.88 10.45 8.62
CA CYS A 72 -0.41 11.15 8.62
C CYS A 72 -1.50 10.39 9.40
N VAL A 73 -1.50 9.05 9.38
CA VAL A 73 -2.41 8.22 10.18
C VAL A 73 -2.19 8.46 11.68
N LEU A 74 -0.94 8.67 12.10
CA LEU A 74 -0.59 8.89 13.51
C LEU A 74 -0.90 10.31 13.98
N GLU A 75 -0.54 11.31 13.17
CA GLU A 75 -0.56 12.74 13.53
C GLU A 75 -1.89 13.44 13.17
N MET A 76 -2.50 13.09 12.03
CA MET A 76 -3.69 13.77 11.48
C MET A 76 -4.95 12.91 11.51
N ARG A 77 -5.23 12.28 12.66
CA ARG A 77 -6.27 11.24 12.81
C ARG A 77 -7.67 11.67 12.33
N ASP A 78 -8.12 12.87 12.70
CA ASP A 78 -9.45 13.35 12.35
C ASP A 78 -9.62 13.58 10.84
N SER A 79 -8.58 14.12 10.20
CA SER A 79 -8.52 14.30 8.75
C SER A 79 -8.41 12.95 8.04
N MET A 80 -7.62 12.02 8.59
CA MET A 80 -7.45 10.67 8.06
C MET A 80 -8.75 9.86 8.08
N ILE A 81 -9.58 9.93 9.14
CA ILE A 81 -10.89 9.23 9.20
C ILE A 81 -11.74 9.50 7.95
N ARG A 82 -11.71 10.74 7.45
CA ARG A 82 -12.50 11.19 6.30
C ARG A 82 -11.96 10.67 4.96
N LEU A 83 -10.66 10.40 4.89
CA LEU A 83 -9.95 10.05 3.64
C LEU A 83 -9.52 8.59 3.58
N LEU A 84 -9.57 7.87 4.71
CA LEU A 84 -9.03 6.52 4.85
C LEU A 84 -9.59 5.54 3.81
N ARG A 85 -10.88 5.65 3.45
CA ARG A 85 -11.48 4.79 2.43
C ARG A 85 -10.83 4.95 1.06
N GLU A 86 -10.53 6.18 0.67
CA GLU A 86 -9.88 6.51 -0.61
C GLU A 86 -8.42 6.06 -0.60
N VAL A 87 -7.72 6.32 0.51
CA VAL A 87 -6.35 5.84 0.75
C VAL A 87 -6.27 4.32 0.60
N MET A 88 -7.16 3.58 1.28
CA MET A 88 -7.21 2.11 1.16
C MET A 88 -7.46 1.63 -0.27
N LEU A 89 -8.35 2.31 -1.01
CA LEU A 89 -8.62 1.99 -2.41
C LEU A 89 -7.40 2.23 -3.31
N ASN A 90 -6.61 3.27 -3.04
CA ASN A 90 -5.39 3.52 -3.80
C ASN A 90 -4.26 2.55 -3.42
N LEU A 91 -4.15 2.15 -2.15
CA LEU A 91 -3.25 1.07 -1.73
C LEU A 91 -3.58 -0.26 -2.40
N SER A 92 -4.87 -0.59 -2.60
CA SER A 92 -5.28 -1.84 -3.26
C SER A 92 -4.92 -1.95 -4.74
N LYS A 93 -4.55 -0.83 -5.38
CA LYS A 93 -4.10 -0.80 -6.78
C LYS A 93 -2.59 -1.05 -6.91
N ILE A 94 -1.85 -1.04 -5.79
CA ILE A 94 -0.39 -1.20 -5.82
C ILE A 94 -0.04 -2.66 -6.06
N THR A 95 0.79 -2.91 -7.06
CA THR A 95 1.36 -4.24 -7.29
C THR A 95 2.29 -4.61 -6.13
N ALA A 96 2.11 -5.83 -5.62
CA ALA A 96 2.99 -6.37 -4.59
C ALA A 96 4.41 -6.57 -5.13
N THR A 97 5.36 -5.80 -4.60
CA THR A 97 6.80 -5.86 -4.93
C THR A 97 7.62 -5.73 -3.66
N VAL A 98 8.90 -6.13 -3.70
CA VAL A 98 9.78 -6.05 -2.52
C VAL A 98 9.89 -4.62 -2.00
N GLN A 99 9.92 -3.63 -2.89
CA GLN A 99 10.01 -2.20 -2.54
C GLN A 99 8.76 -1.69 -1.82
N ASN A 100 7.58 -2.21 -2.16
CA ASN A 100 6.31 -1.80 -1.56
C ASN A 100 5.96 -2.59 -0.29
N ALA A 101 6.59 -3.74 -0.06
CA ALA A 101 6.21 -4.67 1.00
C ALA A 101 6.29 -4.04 2.40
N HIS A 102 7.42 -3.43 2.74
CA HIS A 102 7.61 -2.87 4.07
C HIS A 102 6.66 -1.68 4.34
N PRO A 103 6.60 -0.62 3.50
CA PRO A 103 5.71 0.52 3.77
C PRO A 103 4.22 0.14 3.85
N ILE A 104 3.75 -0.77 2.97
CA ILE A 104 2.34 -1.16 2.97
C ILE A 104 1.98 -1.99 4.20
N LEU A 105 2.79 -2.98 4.53
CA LEU A 105 2.52 -3.81 5.71
C LEU A 105 2.67 -3.01 7.00
N GLU A 106 3.61 -2.07 7.06
CA GLU A 106 3.75 -1.13 8.17
C GLU A 106 2.52 -0.22 8.31
N PHE A 107 2.03 0.36 7.21
CA PHE A 107 0.82 1.18 7.21
C PHE A 107 -0.38 0.39 7.76
N LEU A 108 -0.61 -0.81 7.23
CA LEU A 108 -1.70 -1.69 7.67
C LEU A 108 -1.56 -2.12 9.12
N SER A 109 -0.33 -2.38 9.57
CA SER A 109 -0.05 -2.78 10.96
C SER A 109 -0.26 -1.61 11.92
N THR A 110 0.25 -0.42 11.58
CA THR A 110 0.08 0.81 12.37
C THR A 110 -1.38 1.16 12.56
N LEU A 111 -2.17 1.03 11.48
CA LEU A 111 -3.60 1.31 11.52
C LEU A 111 -4.35 0.42 12.54
N LEU A 112 -3.92 -0.82 12.78
CA LEU A 112 -4.55 -1.72 13.78
C LEU A 112 -4.63 -1.11 15.17
N HIS A 113 -3.62 -0.31 15.54
CA HIS A 113 -3.47 0.29 16.86
C HIS A 113 -4.35 1.53 17.06
N LEU A 114 -5.12 1.94 16.04
CA LEU A 114 -5.92 3.16 16.04
C LEU A 114 -7.42 2.88 15.79
N PRO A 115 -8.13 2.23 16.72
CA PRO A 115 -9.52 1.80 16.52
C PRO A 115 -10.51 2.91 16.18
N LYS A 116 -10.26 4.14 16.64
CA LYS A 116 -11.09 5.29 16.28
C LYS A 116 -10.96 5.65 14.80
N VAL A 117 -9.79 5.43 14.20
CA VAL A 117 -9.50 5.80 12.80
C VAL A 117 -10.24 4.87 11.82
N TYR A 118 -10.34 3.58 12.14
CA TYR A 118 -11.06 2.59 11.32
C TYR A 118 -12.46 2.23 11.85
N ALA A 119 -13.02 3.00 12.81
CA ALA A 119 -14.30 2.68 13.43
C ALA A 119 -15.47 2.58 12.42
N SER A 120 -15.40 3.37 11.34
CA SER A 120 -16.40 3.44 10.27
C SER A 120 -16.21 2.41 9.16
N PHE A 121 -15.31 1.44 9.33
CA PHE A 121 -15.11 0.38 8.35
C PHE A 121 -16.35 -0.51 8.25
N VAL A 122 -16.73 -0.77 7.00
CA VAL A 122 -17.70 -1.80 6.65
C VAL A 122 -16.98 -2.97 5.98
N SER A 123 -17.72 -3.99 5.57
CA SER A 123 -17.17 -5.24 5.03
C SER A 123 -16.11 -4.99 3.94
N ASP A 124 -16.37 -4.08 3.01
CA ASP A 124 -15.49 -3.82 1.87
C ASP A 124 -14.11 -3.28 2.29
N GLN A 125 -14.03 -2.43 3.31
CA GLN A 125 -12.73 -1.91 3.77
C GLN A 125 -11.93 -3.01 4.47
N TYR A 126 -12.56 -3.86 5.28
CA TYR A 126 -11.88 -5.04 5.83
C TYR A 126 -11.42 -5.99 4.73
N MET A 127 -12.26 -6.24 3.72
CA MET A 127 -11.88 -7.05 2.57
C MET A 127 -10.66 -6.47 1.84
N SER A 128 -10.63 -5.15 1.64
CA SER A 128 -9.52 -4.47 0.97
C SER A 128 -8.18 -4.69 1.71
N ILE A 129 -8.18 -4.68 3.05
CA ILE A 129 -6.99 -4.97 3.85
C ILE A 129 -6.44 -6.38 3.54
N PHE A 130 -7.31 -7.39 3.53
CA PHE A 130 -6.88 -8.76 3.24
C PHE A 130 -6.39 -8.88 1.80
N ALA A 131 -7.10 -8.27 0.84
CA ALA A 131 -6.71 -8.28 -0.57
C ALA A 131 -5.33 -7.60 -0.80
N ILE A 132 -5.01 -6.55 -0.04
CA ILE A 132 -3.69 -5.88 -0.08
C ILE A 132 -2.60 -6.76 0.52
N ALA A 133 -2.87 -7.41 1.66
CA ALA A 133 -1.86 -8.16 2.42
C ALA A 133 -1.54 -9.54 1.82
N ILE A 134 -2.54 -10.25 1.29
CA ILE A 134 -2.40 -11.63 0.79
C ILE A 134 -1.29 -11.79 -0.26
N PRO A 135 -1.14 -10.92 -1.28
CA PRO A 135 -0.04 -11.05 -2.23
C PRO A 135 1.36 -11.10 -1.61
N TYR A 136 1.56 -10.49 -0.43
CA TYR A 136 2.84 -10.48 0.30
C TYR A 136 3.13 -11.78 1.06
N THR A 137 2.19 -12.74 1.09
CA THR A 137 2.40 -14.04 1.74
C THR A 137 3.09 -15.07 0.84
N ASN A 138 3.44 -14.72 -0.40
CA ASN A 138 4.11 -15.64 -1.33
C ASN A 138 5.58 -15.87 -0.91
N PRO A 139 5.95 -17.07 -0.41
CA PRO A 139 7.30 -17.37 0.08
C PRO A 139 8.34 -17.50 -1.03
N PHE A 140 7.92 -17.64 -2.29
CA PHE A 140 8.82 -17.71 -3.44
C PHE A 140 9.20 -16.32 -3.96
N LYS A 141 8.42 -15.28 -3.61
CA LYS A 141 8.63 -13.91 -4.06
C LYS A 141 9.24 -13.00 -3.00
N PHE A 142 9.00 -13.29 -1.72
CA PHE A 142 9.39 -12.44 -0.60
C PHE A 142 10.19 -13.22 0.44
N ASN A 143 11.03 -12.53 1.20
CA ASN A 143 11.79 -13.13 2.28
C ASN A 143 10.87 -13.54 3.46
N HIS A 144 11.40 -14.38 4.36
CA HIS A 144 10.66 -14.88 5.52
C HIS A 144 10.08 -13.78 6.42
N TYR A 145 10.77 -12.65 6.56
CA TYR A 145 10.30 -11.53 7.36
C TYR A 145 9.02 -10.91 6.79
N ILE A 146 9.01 -10.57 5.50
CA ILE A 146 7.85 -9.98 4.81
C ILE A 146 6.67 -10.95 4.86
N VAL A 147 6.90 -12.23 4.57
CA VAL A 147 5.85 -13.25 4.56
C VAL A 147 5.24 -13.42 5.95
N SER A 148 6.08 -13.51 6.99
CA SER A 148 5.64 -13.61 8.39
C SER A 148 4.83 -12.37 8.80
N LEU A 149 5.31 -11.17 8.45
CA LEU A 149 4.60 -9.92 8.74
C LEU A 149 3.25 -9.85 8.01
N ALA A 150 3.16 -10.29 6.76
CA ALA A 150 1.90 -10.33 6.02
C ALA A 150 0.88 -11.27 6.69
N TYR A 151 1.29 -12.47 7.10
CA TYR A 151 0.43 -13.37 7.87
C TYR A 151 0.00 -12.76 9.21
N HIS A 152 0.92 -12.09 9.91
CA HIS A 152 0.59 -11.38 11.14
C HIS A 152 -0.46 -10.29 10.92
N VAL A 153 -0.30 -9.44 9.90
CA VAL A 153 -1.27 -8.40 9.53
C VAL A 153 -2.64 -9.02 9.22
N ILE A 154 -2.70 -10.09 8.42
CA ILE A 154 -3.96 -10.79 8.11
C ILE A 154 -4.62 -11.31 9.39
N ALA A 155 -3.88 -12.00 10.26
CA ALA A 155 -4.40 -12.57 11.49
C ALA A 155 -4.95 -11.47 12.42
N MET A 156 -4.19 -10.39 12.64
CA MET A 156 -4.60 -9.32 13.54
C MET A 156 -5.83 -8.56 13.01
N TRP A 157 -5.90 -8.28 11.72
CA TRP A 157 -7.09 -7.66 11.12
C TRP A 157 -8.31 -8.58 11.14
N PHE A 158 -8.12 -9.89 10.97
CA PHE A 158 -9.19 -10.86 11.11
C PHE A 158 -9.73 -10.91 12.55
N LEU A 159 -8.88 -10.78 13.56
CA LEU A 159 -9.31 -10.69 14.95
C LEU A 159 -10.08 -9.39 15.24
N LYS A 160 -9.67 -8.26 14.63
CA LYS A 160 -10.33 -6.95 14.76
C LYS A 160 -11.62 -6.81 13.97
N CYS A 161 -11.86 -7.63 12.95
CA CYS A 161 -13.09 -7.54 12.16
C CYS A 161 -14.33 -8.00 12.95
N ARG A 162 -15.48 -7.40 12.62
CA ARG A 162 -16.76 -7.72 13.27
C ARG A 162 -17.18 -9.17 12.97
N LEU A 163 -17.72 -9.86 13.97
CA LEU A 163 -18.13 -11.27 13.89
C LEU A 163 -19.00 -11.64 12.66
N PRO A 164 -19.99 -10.83 12.24
CA PRO A 164 -20.87 -11.18 11.12
C PRO A 164 -20.13 -11.39 9.79
N PHE A 165 -18.99 -10.74 9.58
CA PHE A 165 -18.27 -10.77 8.31
C PHE A 165 -17.26 -11.92 8.20
N ARG A 166 -16.86 -12.52 9.34
CA ARG A 166 -15.77 -13.51 9.40
C ARG A 166 -15.98 -14.69 8.46
N ARG A 167 -17.20 -15.19 8.34
CA ARG A 167 -17.50 -16.35 7.47
C ARG A 167 -17.16 -16.07 6.00
N ALA A 168 -17.50 -14.88 5.50
CA ALA A 168 -17.18 -14.47 4.14
C ALA A 168 -15.67 -14.26 3.97
N PHE A 169 -15.02 -13.63 4.95
CA PHE A 169 -13.58 -13.37 4.90
C PHE A 169 -12.73 -14.64 4.96
N VAL A 170 -13.08 -15.63 5.78
CA VAL A 170 -12.34 -16.90 5.85
C VAL A 170 -12.34 -17.59 4.49
N SER A 171 -13.49 -17.66 3.81
CA SER A 171 -13.59 -18.27 2.49
C SER A 171 -12.69 -17.55 1.48
N PHE A 172 -12.70 -16.21 1.48
CA PHE A 172 -11.86 -15.40 0.62
C PHE A 172 -10.36 -15.60 0.92
N ILE A 173 -9.96 -15.49 2.19
CA ILE A 173 -8.55 -15.61 2.61
C ILE A 173 -8.01 -16.99 2.27
N ALA A 174 -8.71 -18.05 2.66
CA ALA A 174 -8.27 -19.43 2.42
C ALA A 174 -8.11 -19.71 0.92
N LYS A 175 -9.10 -19.33 0.11
CA LYS A 175 -9.06 -19.51 -1.35
C LYS A 175 -7.83 -18.83 -1.98
N ASN A 176 -7.59 -17.57 -1.63
CA ASN A 176 -6.49 -16.81 -2.24
C ASN A 176 -5.11 -17.27 -1.74
N LEU A 177 -4.98 -17.67 -0.46
CA LEU A 177 -3.73 -18.24 0.05
C LEU A 177 -3.40 -19.56 -0.65
N SER A 178 -4.38 -20.46 -0.81
CA SER A 178 -4.19 -21.71 -1.56
C SER A 178 -3.80 -21.44 -3.02
N MET A 179 -4.45 -20.47 -3.67
CA MET A 179 -4.15 -20.10 -5.06
C MET A 179 -2.69 -19.64 -5.25
N ILE A 180 -2.12 -18.90 -4.28
CA ILE A 180 -0.71 -18.47 -4.34
C ILE A 180 0.22 -19.69 -4.37
N LEU A 181 -0.01 -20.66 -3.48
CA LEU A 181 0.82 -21.86 -3.38
C LEU A 181 0.70 -22.73 -4.64
N THR A 182 -0.53 -23.00 -5.09
CA THR A 182 -0.77 -23.87 -6.27
C THR A 182 -0.21 -23.27 -7.55
N ASN A 183 -0.30 -21.95 -7.74
CA ASN A 183 0.22 -21.30 -8.94
C ASN A 183 1.74 -21.39 -9.03
N GLU A 184 2.43 -21.28 -7.89
CA GLU A 184 3.89 -21.37 -7.84
C GLU A 184 4.37 -22.82 -7.99
N GLU A 185 3.67 -23.79 -7.41
CA GLU A 185 3.93 -25.22 -7.63
C GLU A 185 3.82 -25.59 -9.12
N ALA A 186 2.74 -25.15 -9.78
CA ALA A 186 2.57 -25.35 -11.21
C ALA A 186 3.64 -24.64 -12.05
N ALA A 187 4.07 -23.43 -11.66
CA ALA A 187 5.14 -22.70 -12.34
C ALA A 187 6.51 -23.38 -12.18
N ASN A 188 6.78 -24.00 -11.03
CA ASN A 188 8.00 -24.77 -10.79
C ASN A 188 8.01 -26.08 -11.58
N GLN A 189 6.88 -26.79 -11.65
CA GLN A 189 6.76 -27.99 -12.48
C GLN A 189 7.01 -27.69 -13.97
N ARG A 190 6.47 -26.59 -14.49
CA ARG A 190 6.72 -26.14 -15.88
C ARG A 190 8.19 -25.82 -16.13
N ARG A 191 8.84 -25.09 -15.21
CA ARG A 191 10.28 -24.75 -15.32
C ARG A 191 11.16 -26.00 -15.35
N ASN A 192 10.84 -26.99 -14.51
CA ASN A 192 11.58 -28.26 -14.47
C ASN A 192 11.37 -29.09 -15.74
N ALA A 193 10.16 -29.10 -16.31
CA ALA A 193 9.88 -29.77 -17.57
C ALA A 193 10.70 -29.18 -18.73
N THR A 194 10.73 -27.84 -18.86
CA THR A 194 11.52 -27.15 -19.89
C THR A 194 13.03 -27.33 -19.70
N ALA A 195 13.52 -27.42 -18.46
CA ALA A 195 14.94 -27.64 -18.20
C ALA A 195 15.36 -29.08 -18.60
N ASN A 196 14.51 -30.07 -18.33
CA ASN A 196 14.78 -31.45 -18.71
C ASN A 196 14.76 -31.66 -20.24
N GLU A 197 13.93 -30.93 -20.98
CA GLU A 197 13.93 -30.97 -22.45
C GLU A 197 15.20 -30.37 -23.08
N GLN A 198 15.84 -29.40 -22.42
CA GLN A 198 17.09 -28.77 -22.91
C GLN A 198 18.35 -29.58 -22.60
N VAL A 199 18.32 -30.47 -21.60
CA VAL A 199 19.45 -31.34 -21.24
C VAL A 199 19.41 -32.68 -21.99
N GLY A 200 18.28 -33.00 -22.63
CA GLY A 200 18.08 -34.22 -23.44
C GLY A 200 18.44 -34.08 -24.93
N LEU A 201 19.05 -32.95 -25.34
CA LEU A 201 19.61 -32.69 -26.67
C LEU A 201 21.13 -32.50 -26.55
#